data_AF-A0AA88V7F5-F1
#
_entry.id   AF-A0AA88V7F5-F1
#
_cell.length_a   1.000
_cell.length_b   1.000
_cell.length_c   1.000
_cell.angle_alpha   90.00
_cell.angle_beta   90.00
_cell.angle_gamma   90.00
#
_symmetry.space_group_name_H-M   'P 1'
#
loop_
_entity.id
_entity.type
_entity.pdbx_description
1 polymer ?
#
loop_
_entity_poly.entity_id
_entity_poly.type
_entity_poly.pdbx_seq_one_letter_code
_entity_poly.pdbx_strand_id
1 'polypeptide(L)'
;MMVQISTTKIRPLFCPIIGSLSEALCKQSLPKEKKSTSLLNVVQEKNESLACFLGRFNVATLEIDNLDESMKYTAFLRGLQSTSKFAFSVNKSPPGNMKALLEKANKYIQAEEYLETHRGRREEGKEEQKKRSQELIP
;
A
#
# COMPACT_ATOMS: atom_id res chain seq x y z
N MET A 1 1.18 -21.72 72.62
CA MET A 1 0.84 -20.57 71.76
C MET A 1 1.19 -20.96 70.33
N MET A 2 0.20 -21.09 69.46
CA MET A 2 0.35 -21.57 68.09
C MET A 2 0.79 -20.41 67.18
N VAL A 3 1.93 -20.55 66.51
CA VAL A 3 2.37 -19.63 65.46
C VAL A 3 1.96 -20.25 64.12
N GLN A 4 0.92 -19.68 63.50
CA GLN A 4 0.50 -20.01 62.15
C GLN A 4 1.44 -19.28 61.18
N ILE A 5 2.31 -20.02 60.48
CA ILE A 5 3.08 -19.48 59.35
C ILE A 5 2.36 -19.94 58.08
N SER A 6 1.68 -19.00 57.44
CA SER A 6 0.94 -19.23 56.21
C SER A 6 1.87 -19.64 55.07
N THR A 7 1.44 -20.65 54.34
CA THR A 7 2.10 -21.26 53.20
C THR A 7 2.06 -20.36 51.96
N THR A 8 3.19 -20.15 51.30
CA THR A 8 3.24 -19.93 49.85
C THR A 8 4.41 -20.68 49.22
N LYS A 9 4.13 -21.16 48.02
CA LYS A 9 4.69 -22.32 47.35
C LYS A 9 5.51 -21.82 46.15
N ILE A 10 6.79 -22.24 46.03
CA ILE A 10 7.44 -22.73 44.78
C ILE A 10 7.68 -21.66 43.67
N ARG A 11 8.78 -21.55 42.90
CA ARG A 11 10.03 -22.29 42.56
C ARG A 11 10.96 -21.28 41.78
N PRO A 12 12.13 -21.68 41.24
CA PRO A 12 13.32 -20.84 41.16
C PRO A 12 13.50 -20.05 39.84
N LEU A 13 14.44 -19.10 39.91
CA LEU A 13 15.27 -18.49 38.86
C LEU A 13 15.06 -19.03 37.43
N PHE A 14 14.45 -18.21 36.57
CA PHE A 14 14.83 -18.07 35.15
C PHE A 14 14.18 -16.81 34.57
N CYS A 15 14.99 -15.86 34.06
CA CYS A 15 14.69 -15.02 32.89
C CYS A 15 15.85 -14.03 32.64
N PRO A 16 16.79 -14.34 31.74
CA PRO A 16 17.83 -13.40 31.32
C PRO A 16 17.31 -12.42 30.24
N ILE A 17 17.53 -11.12 30.49
CA ILE A 17 18.03 -10.09 29.55
C ILE A 17 17.46 -10.12 28.12
N ILE A 18 16.20 -9.72 27.90
CA ILE A 18 15.76 -9.07 26.64
C ILE A 18 14.60 -8.12 26.97
N GLY A 19 14.90 -6.87 27.31
CA GLY A 19 13.83 -5.92 27.64
C GLY A 19 14.19 -4.44 27.67
N SER A 20 15.36 -4.04 27.16
CA SER A 20 15.82 -2.65 27.35
C SER A 20 16.58 -2.06 26.15
N LEU A 21 16.43 -2.62 24.94
CA LEU A 21 16.94 -2.01 23.71
C LEU A 21 15.84 -1.66 22.69
N SER A 22 14.68 -2.32 22.71
CA SER A 22 13.57 -1.99 21.80
C SER A 22 12.92 -0.65 22.13
N GLU A 23 12.80 -0.32 23.42
CA GLU A 23 12.15 0.91 23.87
C GLU A 23 13.06 2.14 23.70
N ALA A 24 14.37 1.96 23.81
CA ALA A 24 15.36 3.00 23.58
C ALA A 24 15.54 3.34 22.08
N LEU A 25 15.37 2.36 21.18
CA LEU A 25 15.49 2.59 19.74
C LEU A 25 14.25 3.26 19.14
N CYS A 26 13.06 2.98 19.68
CA CYS A 26 11.80 3.56 19.20
C CYS A 26 11.73 5.09 19.39
N LYS A 27 12.44 5.64 20.40
CA LYS A 27 12.49 7.10 20.66
C LYS A 27 13.67 7.82 20.01
N GLN A 28 14.61 7.11 19.37
CA GLN A 28 15.83 7.70 18.81
C GLN A 28 15.73 8.00 17.30
N SER A 29 14.63 7.62 16.64
CA SER A 29 14.31 8.23 15.34
C SER A 29 13.85 9.66 15.58
N LEU A 30 14.81 10.59 15.63
CA LEU A 30 14.57 12.02 15.51
C LEU A 30 13.47 12.26 14.46
N PRO A 31 12.46 13.09 14.71
CA PRO A 31 11.54 13.52 13.68
C PRO A 31 12.39 14.27 12.64
N LYS A 32 12.80 13.55 11.60
CA LYS A 32 13.27 14.18 10.38
C LYS A 32 12.01 14.85 9.87
N GLU A 33 11.92 16.18 9.98
CA GLU A 33 10.93 16.92 9.20
C GLU A 33 11.09 16.44 7.76
N LYS A 34 10.18 15.55 7.32
CA LYS A 34 10.17 15.11 5.94
C LYS A 34 9.59 16.28 5.19
N LYS A 35 10.50 17.05 4.58
CA LYS A 35 10.15 18.21 3.76
C LYS A 35 9.16 17.76 2.70
N SER A 36 8.20 18.61 2.36
CA SER A 36 7.21 18.35 1.29
C SER A 36 7.82 17.91 -0.06
N THR A 37 9.11 18.21 -0.28
CA THR A 37 9.91 17.71 -1.41
C THR A 37 10.02 16.19 -1.45
N SER A 38 9.94 15.48 -0.32
CA SER A 38 9.96 14.01 -0.28
C SER A 38 8.74 13.42 -0.98
N LEU A 39 7.59 14.11 -0.96
CA LEU A 39 6.38 13.64 -1.64
C LEU A 39 6.51 13.67 -3.16
N LEU A 40 7.27 14.64 -3.70
CA LEU A 40 7.54 14.74 -5.14
C LEU A 40 8.41 13.59 -5.67
N ASN A 41 9.14 12.90 -4.78
CA ASN A 41 9.96 11.75 -5.14
C ASN A 41 9.14 10.44 -5.17
N VAL A 42 7.88 10.46 -4.74
CA VAL A 42 6.99 9.30 -4.85
C VAL A 42 6.44 9.25 -6.26
N VAL A 43 7.10 8.49 -7.11
CA VAL A 43 6.69 8.24 -8.50
C VAL A 43 6.17 6.81 -8.67
N GLN A 44 5.22 6.64 -9.57
CA GLN A 44 4.65 5.34 -9.95
C GLN A 44 5.65 4.62 -10.87
N GLU A 45 6.00 3.39 -10.50
CA GLU A 45 6.97 2.59 -11.23
C GLU A 45 6.37 1.94 -12.48
N LYS A 46 7.23 1.52 -13.44
CA LYS A 46 6.83 1.09 -14.80
C LYS A 46 5.79 -0.04 -14.86
N ASN A 47 5.68 -0.86 -13.82
CA ASN A 47 4.76 -2.00 -13.74
C ASN A 47 3.95 -1.99 -12.44
N GLU A 48 3.86 -0.84 -11.79
CA GLU A 48 3.15 -0.72 -10.52
C GLU A 48 1.69 -0.38 -10.75
N SER A 49 0.79 -1.14 -10.10
CA SER A 49 -0.64 -0.83 -10.10
C SER A 49 -0.92 0.52 -9.45
N LEU A 50 -2.04 1.13 -9.81
CA LEU A 50 -2.42 2.41 -9.20
C LEU A 50 -2.62 2.26 -7.67
N ALA A 51 -3.12 1.12 -7.23
CA ALA A 51 -3.33 0.82 -5.80
C ALA A 51 -2.01 0.77 -5.02
N CYS A 52 -0.97 0.12 -5.55
CA CYS A 52 0.35 0.07 -4.90
C CYS A 52 0.98 1.46 -4.81
N PHE A 53 0.92 2.24 -5.89
CA PHE A 53 1.39 3.62 -5.89
C PHE A 53 0.66 4.46 -4.84
N LEU A 54 -0.67 4.39 -4.80
CA LEU A 54 -1.48 5.10 -3.80
C LEU A 54 -1.13 4.71 -2.37
N GLY A 55 -0.83 3.44 -2.13
CA GLY A 55 -0.38 2.97 -0.82
C GLY A 55 0.88 3.70 -0.37
N ARG A 56 1.91 3.73 -1.22
CA ARG A 56 3.17 4.45 -0.94
C ARG A 56 2.97 5.96 -0.82
N PHE A 57 2.18 6.53 -1.72
CA PHE A 57 1.85 7.96 -1.71
C PHE A 57 1.14 8.36 -0.43
N ASN A 58 0.17 7.58 0.03
CA ASN A 58 -0.54 7.84 1.28
C ASN A 58 0.38 7.77 2.49
N VAL A 59 1.24 6.77 2.59
CA VAL A 59 2.25 6.68 3.66
C VAL A 59 3.12 7.93 3.67
N ALA A 60 3.66 8.34 2.52
CA ALA A 60 4.47 9.55 2.43
C ALA A 60 3.71 10.83 2.82
N THR A 61 2.40 10.89 2.56
CA THR A 61 1.58 12.06 2.96
C THR A 61 1.32 12.13 4.46
N LEU A 62 1.28 10.97 5.14
CA LEU A 62 1.09 10.92 6.60
C LEU A 62 2.34 11.31 7.37
N GLU A 63 3.51 11.29 6.72
CA GLU A 63 4.79 11.68 7.31
C GLU A 63 5.06 13.19 7.23
N ILE A 64 4.18 13.97 6.60
CA ILE A 64 4.34 15.41 6.38
C ILE A 64 3.23 16.15 7.14
N ASP A 65 3.61 16.88 8.19
CA ASP A 65 2.70 17.71 8.95
C ASP A 65 2.19 18.90 8.12
N ASN A 66 0.91 19.26 8.29
CA ASN A 66 0.26 20.41 7.63
C ASN A 66 0.43 20.44 6.09
N LEU A 67 0.41 19.27 5.44
CA LEU A 67 0.52 19.17 3.99
C LEU A 67 -0.65 19.88 3.29
N ASP A 68 -0.33 20.90 2.50
CA ASP A 68 -1.28 21.61 1.66
C ASP A 68 -1.92 20.68 0.60
N GLU A 69 -3.24 20.79 0.45
CA GLU A 69 -4.01 19.91 -0.46
C GLU A 69 -3.64 20.16 -1.92
N SER A 70 -3.31 21.39 -2.31
CA SER A 70 -2.84 21.71 -3.66
C SER A 70 -1.45 21.13 -3.94
N MET A 71 -0.56 21.16 -2.95
CA MET A 71 0.72 20.45 -3.02
C MET A 71 0.52 18.93 -3.15
N LYS A 72 -0.38 18.33 -2.37
CA LYS A 72 -0.72 16.91 -2.47
C LYS A 72 -1.28 16.55 -3.84
N TYR A 73 -2.22 17.36 -4.35
CA TYR A 73 -2.79 17.20 -5.68
C TYR A 73 -1.71 17.25 -6.77
N THR A 74 -0.84 18.26 -6.71
CA THR A 74 0.24 18.44 -7.68
C THR A 74 1.26 17.30 -7.62
N ALA A 75 1.65 16.88 -6.41
CA ALA A 75 2.57 15.77 -6.22
C ALA A 75 1.98 14.45 -6.73
N PHE A 76 0.69 14.21 -6.50
CA PHE A 76 -0.01 13.05 -7.04
C PHE A 76 0.10 13.03 -8.56
N LEU A 77 -0.30 14.12 -9.25
CA LEU A 77 -0.29 14.18 -10.71
C LEU A 77 1.11 14.00 -11.29
N ARG A 78 2.12 14.60 -10.66
CA ARG A 78 3.54 14.46 -11.06
C ARG A 78 4.08 13.06 -10.78
N GLY A 79 3.60 12.41 -9.74
CA GLY A 79 3.98 11.06 -9.37
C GLY A 79 3.43 10.00 -10.32
N LEU A 80 2.38 10.28 -11.10
CA LEU A 80 1.84 9.31 -12.05
C LEU A 80 2.83 8.96 -13.16
N GLN A 81 2.90 7.67 -13.50
CA GLN A 81 3.66 7.23 -14.65
C GLN A 81 2.97 7.77 -15.91
N SER A 82 3.69 8.59 -16.69
CA SER A 82 3.14 9.31 -17.86
C SER A 82 2.52 8.41 -18.92
N THR A 83 3.04 7.17 -19.08
CA THR A 83 2.54 6.17 -20.02
C THR A 83 1.41 5.31 -19.46
N SER A 84 1.04 5.47 -18.18
CA SER A 84 -0.04 4.69 -17.58
C SER A 84 -1.39 5.06 -18.18
N LYS A 85 -2.29 4.07 -18.25
CA LYS A 85 -3.68 4.30 -18.71
C LYS A 85 -4.42 5.26 -17.80
N PHE A 86 -4.11 5.25 -16.50
CA PHE A 86 -4.70 6.18 -15.55
C PHE A 86 -4.24 7.63 -15.81
N ALA A 87 -2.95 7.88 -16.02
CA ALA A 87 -2.44 9.20 -16.37
C ALA A 87 -3.10 9.74 -17.66
N PHE A 88 -3.27 8.88 -18.67
CA PHE A 88 -4.01 9.25 -19.88
C PHE A 88 -5.47 9.61 -19.59
N SER A 89 -6.16 8.83 -18.75
CA SER A 89 -7.54 9.12 -18.33
C SER A 89 -7.67 10.45 -17.58
N VAL A 90 -6.70 10.76 -16.73
CA VAL A 90 -6.60 12.04 -16.02
C VAL A 90 -6.38 13.19 -17.01
N ASN A 91 -5.48 13.06 -17.98
CA ASN A 91 -5.25 14.09 -18.99
C ASN A 91 -6.50 14.33 -19.86
N LYS A 92 -7.17 13.25 -20.30
CA LYS A 92 -8.40 13.34 -21.09
C LYS A 92 -9.55 14.03 -20.35
N SER A 93 -9.63 13.84 -19.04
CA SER A 93 -10.67 14.43 -18.19
C SER A 93 -10.03 14.84 -16.87
N PRO A 94 -9.46 16.06 -16.82
CA PRO A 94 -8.76 16.55 -15.65
C PRO A 94 -9.72 16.69 -14.46
N PRO A 95 -9.40 16.13 -13.28
CA PRO A 95 -10.16 16.39 -12.07
C PRO A 95 -9.96 17.85 -11.63
N GLY A 96 -11.00 18.49 -11.08
CA GLY A 96 -10.92 19.88 -10.64
C GLY A 96 -10.28 20.08 -9.26
N ASN A 97 -10.20 19.02 -8.46
CA ASN A 97 -9.67 19.05 -7.09
C ASN A 97 -9.24 17.64 -6.63
N MET A 98 -8.65 17.56 -5.45
CA MET A 98 -8.16 16.33 -4.86
C MET A 98 -9.26 15.27 -4.66
N LYS A 99 -10.46 15.67 -4.21
CA LYS A 99 -11.59 14.76 -4.04
C LYS A 99 -11.97 14.08 -5.35
N ALA A 100 -12.15 14.85 -6.42
CA ALA A 100 -12.48 14.32 -7.75
C ALA A 100 -11.36 13.40 -8.29
N LEU A 101 -10.09 13.72 -8.02
CA LEU A 101 -8.95 12.88 -8.40
C LEU A 101 -8.99 11.53 -7.68
N LEU A 102 -9.24 11.52 -6.37
CA LEU A 102 -9.33 10.29 -5.57
C LEU A 102 -10.54 9.42 -5.96
N GLU A 103 -11.70 10.03 -6.20
CA GLU A 103 -12.88 9.31 -6.69
C GLU A 103 -12.61 8.63 -8.03
N LYS A 104 -11.91 9.33 -8.94
CA LYS A 104 -11.52 8.78 -10.23
C LYS A 104 -10.48 7.66 -10.09
N ALA A 105 -9.50 7.81 -9.20
CA ALA A 105 -8.51 6.78 -8.90
C ALA A 105 -9.16 5.51 -8.34
N ASN A 106 -10.09 5.65 -7.39
CA ASN A 106 -10.81 4.52 -6.79
C ASN A 106 -11.64 3.75 -7.83
N LYS A 107 -12.36 4.45 -8.71
CA LYS A 107 -13.09 3.82 -9.82
C LYS A 107 -12.16 3.06 -10.77
N TYR A 108 -10.98 3.62 -11.06
CA TYR A 108 -9.99 2.96 -11.89
C TYR A 108 -9.44 1.69 -11.24
N ILE A 109 -9.12 1.73 -9.95
CA ILE A 109 -8.63 0.56 -9.19
C ILE A 109 -9.65 -0.57 -9.22
N GLN A 110 -10.93 -0.27 -8.94
CA GLN A 110 -12.00 -1.27 -9.00
C GLN A 110 -12.12 -1.90 -10.41
N ALA A 111 -11.95 -1.09 -11.47
CA ALA A 111 -11.97 -1.61 -12.83
C ALA A 111 -10.74 -2.48 -13.14
N GLU A 112 -9.56 -2.11 -12.64
CA GLU A 112 -8.32 -2.88 -12.77
C GLU A 112 -8.44 -4.24 -12.05
N GLU A 113 -8.94 -4.26 -10.82
CA GLU A 113 -9.20 -5.46 -10.01
C GLU A 113 -10.26 -6.38 -10.65
N TYR A 114 -11.34 -5.79 -11.17
CA TYR A 114 -12.36 -6.54 -11.91
C TYR A 114 -11.76 -7.24 -13.13
N LEU A 115 -10.96 -6.53 -13.93
CA LEU A 115 -10.32 -7.09 -15.11
C LEU A 115 -9.35 -8.21 -14.75
N GLU A 116 -8.59 -8.05 -13.67
CA GLU A 116 -7.64 -9.07 -13.23
C GLU A 116 -8.34 -10.35 -12.80
N THR A 117 -9.42 -10.23 -12.02
CA THR A 117 -10.25 -11.36 -11.58
C THR A 117 -10.90 -12.10 -12.77
N HIS A 118 -11.29 -11.37 -13.82
CA HIS A 118 -12.02 -11.93 -14.96
C HIS A 118 -11.12 -12.34 -16.15
N ARG A 119 -9.84 -11.97 -16.13
CA ARG A 119 -8.86 -12.44 -17.13
C ARG A 119 -8.63 -13.95 -17.03
N GLY A 120 -8.49 -14.48 -15.81
CA GLY A 120 -8.30 -15.93 -15.58
C GLY A 120 -9.42 -16.78 -16.22
N ARG A 121 -10.67 -16.30 -16.13
CA ARG A 121 -11.85 -16.96 -16.68
C ARG A 121 -11.89 -17.03 -18.21
N ARG A 122 -11.18 -16.10 -18.88
CA ARG A 122 -11.14 -16.02 -20.36
C ARG A 122 -9.97 -16.79 -20.96
N GLU A 123 -8.96 -17.11 -20.16
CA GLU A 123 -7.82 -17.95 -20.55
C GLU A 123 -8.15 -19.44 -20.41
N GLU A 124 -8.86 -19.83 -19.34
CA GLU A 124 -9.38 -21.21 -19.15
C GLU A 124 -10.25 -21.68 -20.33
N GLY A 125 -11.14 -20.81 -20.84
CA GLY A 125 -11.99 -21.14 -22.00
C GLY A 125 -11.24 -21.25 -23.33
N LYS A 126 -10.08 -20.60 -23.48
CA LYS A 126 -9.26 -20.67 -24.71
C LYS A 126 -8.38 -21.92 -24.74
N GLU A 127 -7.91 -22.37 -23.57
CA GLU A 127 -7.09 -23.56 -23.46
C GLU A 127 -7.91 -24.84 -23.70
N GLU A 128 -9.16 -24.86 -23.24
CA GLU A 128 -10.11 -25.96 -23.47
C GLU A 128 -10.57 -26.06 -24.94
N GLN A 129 -10.64 -24.93 -25.65
CA GLN A 129 -10.98 -24.90 -27.07
C GLN A 129 -9.80 -25.32 -27.95
N LYS A 130 -8.55 -25.04 -27.54
CA LYS A 130 -7.34 -25.53 -28.21
C LYS A 130 -7.16 -27.05 -28.05
N LYS A 131 -7.52 -27.63 -26.91
CA LYS A 131 -7.50 -29.11 -26.72
C LYS A 131 -8.54 -29.82 -27.58
N ARG A 132 -9.77 -29.30 -27.65
CA ARG A 132 -10.83 -29.86 -28.51
C ARG A 132 -10.54 -29.78 -30.02
N SER A 133 -9.83 -28.75 -30.47
CA SER A 133 -9.40 -28.65 -31.87
C SER A 133 -8.15 -29.48 -32.20
N GLN A 134 -7.41 -29.99 -31.22
CA GLN A 134 -6.25 -30.86 -31.43
C GLN A 134 -6.57 -32.36 -31.35
N GLU A 135 -7.68 -32.75 -30.70
CA GLU A 135 -8.19 -34.14 -30.72
C GLU A 135 -9.00 -34.49 -31.97
N LEU A 136 -9.33 -33.50 -32.82
CA LEU A 136 -10.01 -33.71 -34.09
C LEU A 136 -9.02 -33.68 -35.25
N ILE A 137 -8.13 -34.66 -35.31
CA ILE A 137 -7.34 -34.96 -36.51
C ILE A 137 -7.54 -36.46 -36.81
N PRO A 138 -8.05 -36.84 -38.00
CA PRO A 138 -8.34 -38.24 -38.36
C PRO A 138 -7.11 -39.16 -38.38
#